data_AF-A0A4P9A3P4-F1
#
_entry.id   AF-A0A4P9A3P4-F1
#
_cell.length_a   1.000
_cell.length_b   1.000
_cell.length_c   1.000
_cell.angle_alpha   90.00
_cell.angle_beta   90.00
_cell.angle_gamma   90.00
#
_symmetry.space_group_name_H-M   'P 1'
#
loop_
_entity.id
_entity.type
_entity.pdbx_description
1 polymer ?
#
loop_
_entity_poly.entity_id
_entity_poly.type
_entity_poly.pdbx_seq_one_letter_code
_entity_poly.pdbx_strand_id
1 'polypeptide(L)'
;MSRRTGFTVVEVIIVMAIMAILLAIGTVSFRSYQVSTRDKTREGDITTIQNYLESLYPRELRDSSNNIIKSAGSYPAHVISGAGGSAMTDALFDQIFSELPDAAKKGPLPGEKFVSAGVLQYGSHSTPLNRSMLMSYTSDYNTHKPSGYANGAYAYFAINRSGNRCITLTDECQGYIIMYHLEGQPLEWKIVEKSR
;
A
#
# COMPACT_ATOMS: atom_id res chain seq x y z
N MET A 1 60.23 34.97 -2.58
CA MET A 1 59.19 35.53 -3.46
C MET A 1 58.36 34.37 -3.99
N SER A 2 57.18 34.11 -3.42
CA SER A 2 56.35 32.96 -3.81
C SER A 2 55.53 33.32 -5.06
N ARG A 3 55.81 32.67 -6.20
CA ARG A 3 55.04 32.85 -7.44
C ARG A 3 53.67 32.22 -7.25
N ARG A 4 52.62 33.05 -7.25
CA ARG A 4 51.22 32.58 -7.34
C ARG A 4 50.98 32.12 -8.77
N THR A 5 50.98 30.82 -9.02
CA THR A 5 50.49 30.22 -10.26
C THR A 5 48.96 30.26 -10.22
N GLY A 6 48.35 31.13 -11.02
CA GLY A 6 46.90 31.16 -11.20
C GLY A 6 46.43 30.01 -12.07
N PHE A 7 45.23 29.48 -11.79
CA PHE A 7 44.56 28.49 -12.63
C PHE A 7 44.34 29.04 -14.05
N THR A 8 44.56 28.19 -15.06
CA THR A 8 44.32 28.58 -16.45
C THR A 8 42.84 28.43 -16.81
N VAL A 9 42.34 29.24 -17.76
CA VAL A 9 40.95 29.12 -18.25
C VAL A 9 40.67 27.72 -18.80
N VAL A 10 41.66 27.13 -19.48
CA VAL A 10 41.57 25.77 -20.03
C VAL A 10 41.34 24.74 -18.92
N GLU A 11 42.05 24.89 -17.79
CA GLU A 11 41.92 23.98 -16.65
C GLU A 11 40.52 24.03 -16.02
N VAL A 12 39.92 25.22 -15.90
CA VAL A 12 38.54 25.37 -15.43
C VAL A 12 37.53 24.73 -16.39
N ILE A 13 37.72 24.90 -17.70
CA ILE A 13 36.83 24.30 -18.72
C ILE A 13 36.87 22.76 -18.65
N ILE A 14 38.06 22.17 -18.52
CA ILE A 14 38.21 20.71 -18.41
C ILE A 14 37.52 20.19 -17.13
N VAL A 15 37.70 20.86 -15.99
CA VAL A 15 37.07 20.46 -14.73
C VAL A 15 35.55 20.54 -14.82
N MET A 16 34.99 21.60 -15.42
CA MET A 16 33.54 21.71 -15.63
C MET A 16 33.00 20.63 -16.57
N ALA A 17 33.74 20.28 -17.63
CA ALA A 17 33.37 19.19 -18.53
C ALA A 17 33.33 17.83 -17.81
N ILE A 18 34.34 17.53 -16.98
CA ILE A 18 34.37 16.30 -16.17
C ILE A 18 33.21 16.27 -15.16
N MET A 19 32.95 17.39 -14.46
CA MET A 19 31.82 17.47 -13.51
C MET A 19 30.47 17.25 -14.20
N ALA A 20 30.28 17.80 -15.40
CA ALA A 20 29.04 17.61 -16.16
C ALA A 20 28.81 16.13 -16.51
N ILE A 21 29.86 15.42 -16.94
CA ILE A 21 29.80 13.98 -17.26
C ILE A 21 29.48 13.17 -16.00
N LEU A 22 30.16 13.44 -14.88
CA LEU A 22 29.94 12.74 -13.62
C LEU A 22 28.53 12.97 -13.06
N LEU A 23 28.01 14.19 -13.13
CA LEU A 23 26.64 14.52 -12.71
C LEU A 23 25.61 13.79 -13.56
N ALA A 24 25.79 13.74 -14.88
CA ALA A 24 24.87 13.04 -15.77
C ALA A 24 24.74 11.56 -15.40
N ILE A 25 25.87 10.85 -15.23
CA ILE A 25 25.87 9.43 -14.84
C ILE A 25 25.35 9.25 -13.41
N GLY A 26 25.73 10.13 -12.49
CA GLY A 26 25.29 10.09 -11.09
C GLY A 26 23.76 10.20 -10.94
N THR A 27 23.11 11.04 -11.75
CA THR A 27 21.66 11.26 -11.66
C THR A 27 20.83 10.03 -12.04
N VAL A 28 21.26 9.25 -13.03
CA VAL A 28 20.55 8.03 -13.46
C VAL A 28 20.62 6.96 -12.37
N SER A 29 21.81 6.73 -11.81
CA SER A 29 22.02 5.77 -10.71
C SER A 29 21.22 6.16 -9.46
N PHE A 30 21.16 7.45 -9.15
CA PHE A 30 20.41 7.95 -7.99
C PHE A 30 18.89 7.75 -8.13
N ARG A 31 18.33 7.85 -9.34
CA ARG A 31 16.89 7.57 -9.58
C ARG A 31 16.56 6.10 -9.32
N SER A 32 17.38 5.18 -9.85
CA SER A 32 17.21 3.74 -9.64
C SER A 32 17.29 3.36 -8.16
N TYR A 33 18.25 3.95 -7.44
CA TYR A 33 18.39 3.75 -6.00
C TYR A 33 17.16 4.21 -5.21
N GLN A 34 16.63 5.40 -5.52
CA GLN A 34 15.41 5.90 -4.86
C GLN A 34 14.20 5.00 -5.07
N VAL A 35 13.99 4.49 -6.30
CA VAL A 35 12.92 3.54 -6.61
C VAL A 35 13.07 2.28 -5.74
N SER A 36 14.28 1.71 -5.68
CA SER A 36 14.54 0.52 -4.86
C SER A 36 14.33 0.76 -3.36
N THR A 37 14.71 1.92 -2.84
CA THR A 37 14.47 2.27 -1.43
C THR A 37 12.98 2.36 -1.14
N ARG A 38 12.18 3.01 -2.01
CA ARG A 38 10.74 3.12 -1.82
C ARG A 38 10.06 1.76 -1.89
N ASP A 39 10.44 0.90 -2.84
CA ASP A 39 9.91 -0.46 -2.94
C ASP A 39 10.19 -1.27 -1.67
N LYS A 40 11.41 -1.17 -1.11
CA LYS A 40 11.74 -1.79 0.19
C LYS A 40 10.92 -1.21 1.35
N THR A 41 10.64 0.10 1.33
CA THR A 41 9.75 0.72 2.31
C THR A 41 8.33 0.15 2.20
N ARG A 42 7.79 0.00 0.97
CA ARG A 42 6.47 -0.62 0.75
C ARG A 42 6.43 -2.06 1.28
N GLU A 43 7.43 -2.87 0.98
CA GLU A 43 7.53 -4.24 1.51
C GLU A 43 7.58 -4.27 3.05
N GLY A 44 8.30 -3.34 3.66
CA GLY A 44 8.34 -3.17 5.12
C GLY A 44 7.01 -2.71 5.73
N ASP A 45 6.31 -1.78 5.06
CA ASP A 45 4.97 -1.34 5.44
C ASP A 45 3.97 -2.50 5.39
N ILE A 46 4.01 -3.31 4.32
CA ILE A 46 3.16 -4.49 4.18
C ILE A 46 3.44 -5.51 5.29
N THR A 47 4.71 -5.76 5.60
CA THR A 47 5.09 -6.62 6.74
C THR A 47 4.54 -6.09 8.06
N THR A 48 4.58 -4.76 8.26
CA THR A 48 4.02 -4.10 9.44
C THR A 48 2.50 -4.28 9.51
N ILE A 49 1.80 -4.10 8.38
CA ILE A 49 0.35 -4.32 8.28
C ILE A 49 -0.01 -5.78 8.57
N GLN A 50 0.73 -6.75 8.03
CA GLN A 50 0.50 -8.16 8.30
C GLN A 50 0.64 -8.49 9.78
N ASN A 51 1.73 -8.05 10.40
CA ASN A 51 1.97 -8.27 11.83
C ASN A 51 0.85 -7.63 12.68
N TYR A 52 0.39 -6.44 12.28
CA TYR A 52 -0.74 -5.79 12.93
C TYR A 52 -2.04 -6.60 12.78
N LEU A 53 -2.38 -7.05 11.57
CA LEU A 53 -3.54 -7.91 11.33
C LEU A 53 -3.48 -9.22 12.13
N GLU A 54 -2.30 -9.82 12.27
CA GLU A 54 -2.12 -11.01 13.11
C GLU A 54 -2.33 -10.72 14.59
N SER A 55 -1.87 -9.57 15.07
CA SER A 55 -2.13 -9.14 16.45
C SER A 55 -3.62 -8.85 16.69
N LEU A 56 -4.34 -8.38 15.65
CA LEU A 56 -5.76 -8.12 15.71
C LEU A 56 -6.59 -9.40 15.69
N TYR A 57 -6.15 -10.45 14.98
CA TYR A 57 -6.92 -11.68 14.80
C TYR A 57 -7.53 -12.25 16.10
N PRO A 58 -6.78 -12.45 17.20
CA PRO A 58 -7.34 -12.95 18.46
C PRO A 58 -8.09 -11.89 19.28
N ARG A 59 -7.96 -10.60 18.97
CA ARG A 59 -8.57 -9.49 19.73
C ARG A 59 -10.02 -9.29 19.31
N GLU A 60 -10.89 -9.10 20.28
CA GLU A 60 -12.20 -8.48 20.07
C GLU A 60 -12.02 -6.96 20.17
N LEU A 61 -12.55 -6.22 19.20
CA LEU A 61 -12.58 -4.75 19.24
C LEU A 61 -14.02 -4.28 19.38
N ARG A 62 -14.20 -3.23 20.18
CA ARG A 62 -15.48 -2.59 20.43
C ARG A 62 -15.43 -1.10 20.15
N ASP A 63 -16.56 -0.53 19.73
CA ASP A 63 -16.72 0.91 19.61
C ASP A 63 -16.92 1.59 20.98
N SER A 64 -17.05 2.92 20.97
CA SER A 64 -17.35 3.71 22.18
C SER A 64 -18.71 3.40 22.80
N SER A 65 -19.63 2.82 22.03
CA SER A 65 -20.96 2.38 22.46
C SER A 65 -20.97 0.92 22.92
N ASN A 66 -19.79 0.30 23.05
CA ASN A 66 -19.58 -1.08 23.47
C ASN A 66 -20.13 -2.15 22.49
N ASN A 67 -20.39 -1.78 21.24
CA ASN A 67 -20.75 -2.73 20.18
C ASN A 67 -19.50 -3.42 19.64
N ILE A 68 -19.60 -4.71 19.30
CA ILE A 68 -18.51 -5.45 18.68
C ILE A 68 -18.35 -4.97 17.23
N ILE A 69 -17.18 -4.43 16.91
CA ILE A 69 -16.82 -3.96 15.56
C ILE A 69 -15.87 -4.94 14.85
N LYS A 70 -15.30 -5.87 15.62
CA LYS A 70 -14.51 -6.98 15.12
C LYS A 70 -14.52 -8.09 16.17
N SER A 71 -15.07 -9.25 15.82
CA SER A 71 -15.06 -10.43 16.69
C SER A 71 -13.66 -11.03 16.85
N ALA A 72 -13.40 -11.66 18.00
CA ALA A 72 -12.18 -12.45 18.20
C ALA A 72 -12.16 -13.66 17.24
N GLY A 73 -10.97 -14.01 16.75
CA GLY A 73 -10.79 -15.12 15.80
C GLY A 73 -11.18 -14.79 14.35
N SER A 74 -11.31 -13.50 14.02
CA SER A 74 -11.65 -13.03 12.67
C SER A 74 -10.78 -11.84 12.27
N TYR A 75 -10.59 -11.60 10.96
CA TYR A 75 -10.00 -10.35 10.46
C TYR A 75 -11.07 -9.26 10.27
N PRO A 76 -10.71 -7.97 10.32
CA PRO A 76 -11.67 -6.88 10.07
C PRO A 76 -12.38 -7.01 8.72
N ALA A 77 -13.71 -6.91 8.68
CA ALA A 77 -14.45 -6.84 7.42
C ALA A 77 -14.02 -5.61 6.58
N HIS A 78 -14.23 -5.65 5.26
CA HIS A 78 -13.93 -4.50 4.40
C HIS A 78 -15.11 -3.53 4.39
N VAL A 79 -14.81 -2.25 4.19
CA VAL A 79 -15.80 -1.17 4.13
C VAL A 79 -16.70 -1.34 2.92
N ILE A 80 -18.00 -1.12 3.09
CA ILE A 80 -18.93 -0.97 1.98
C ILE A 80 -19.78 0.29 2.13
N SER A 81 -19.97 1.00 1.01
CA SER A 81 -20.87 2.13 0.94
C SER A 81 -22.33 1.65 0.89
N GLY A 82 -23.15 2.13 1.82
CA GLY A 82 -24.63 2.01 1.73
C GLY A 82 -25.27 0.74 2.30
N ALA A 83 -24.63 0.01 3.21
CA ALA A 83 -25.28 -1.12 3.90
C ALA A 83 -25.78 -0.77 5.32
N GLY A 84 -26.82 -1.48 5.75
CA GLY A 84 -27.52 -1.29 7.03
C GLY A 84 -26.64 -1.52 8.26
N GLY A 85 -27.23 -1.35 9.46
CA GLY A 85 -26.51 -1.15 10.74
C GLY A 85 -25.44 -2.16 11.18
N SER A 86 -25.23 -3.27 10.46
CA SER A 86 -24.16 -4.24 10.71
C SER A 86 -22.99 -4.16 9.72
N ALA A 87 -22.97 -3.18 8.82
CA ALA A 87 -21.91 -3.02 7.82
C ALA A 87 -20.66 -2.36 8.39
N MET A 88 -19.48 -2.75 7.86
CA MET A 88 -18.24 -2.03 8.13
C MET A 88 -18.28 -0.66 7.44
N THR A 89 -18.11 0.42 8.21
CA THR A 89 -18.04 1.80 7.73
C THR A 89 -16.59 2.31 7.73
N ASP A 90 -16.31 3.39 7.00
CA ASP A 90 -14.97 4.00 6.98
C ASP A 90 -14.50 4.41 8.39
N ALA A 91 -15.39 4.97 9.21
CA ALA A 91 -15.05 5.39 10.57
C ALA A 91 -14.69 4.21 11.47
N LEU A 92 -15.40 3.08 11.36
CA LEU A 92 -15.08 1.86 12.10
C LEU A 92 -13.76 1.24 11.62
N PHE A 93 -13.52 1.26 10.32
CA PHE A 93 -12.26 0.81 9.74
C PHE A 93 -11.09 1.66 10.27
N ASP A 94 -11.20 2.98 10.22
CA ASP A 94 -10.19 3.89 10.77
C ASP A 94 -9.95 3.67 12.26
N GLN A 95 -11.01 3.41 13.03
CA GLN A 95 -10.90 3.07 14.45
C GLN A 95 -10.13 1.75 14.65
N ILE A 96 -10.46 0.70 13.89
CA ILE A 96 -9.80 -0.60 13.97
C ILE A 96 -8.32 -0.49 13.65
N PHE A 97 -7.95 0.34 12.66
CA PHE A 97 -6.56 0.54 12.25
C PHE A 97 -5.89 1.74 12.93
N SER A 98 -6.47 2.29 13.99
CA SER A 98 -5.93 3.48 14.67
C SER A 98 -4.51 3.26 15.22
N GLU A 99 -4.22 2.08 15.76
CA GLU A 99 -2.90 1.72 16.30
C GLU A 99 -1.84 1.37 15.22
N LEU A 100 -2.25 1.21 13.95
CA LEU A 100 -1.30 0.95 12.87
C LEU A 100 -0.39 2.19 12.65
N PRO A 101 0.94 2.02 12.50
CA PRO A 101 1.85 3.14 12.29
C PRO A 101 1.49 3.99 11.06
N ASP A 102 1.63 5.31 11.18
CA ASP A 102 1.30 6.26 10.12
C ASP A 102 2.09 6.03 8.81
N ALA A 103 3.33 5.55 8.91
CA ALA A 103 4.14 5.19 7.75
C ALA A 103 3.44 4.11 6.92
N ALA A 104 3.02 3.02 7.57
CA ALA A 104 2.30 1.93 6.92
C ALA A 104 0.91 2.34 6.41
N LYS A 105 0.28 3.37 7.00
CA LYS A 105 -0.99 3.92 6.51
C LYS A 105 -0.84 4.79 5.27
N LYS A 106 0.30 5.46 5.06
CA LYS A 106 0.49 6.51 4.05
C LYS A 106 1.52 6.18 2.96
N GLY A 107 2.34 5.15 3.16
CA GLY A 107 3.38 4.76 2.20
C GLY A 107 4.50 5.81 2.02
N PRO A 108 5.52 5.49 1.21
CA PRO A 108 6.64 6.39 0.92
C PRO A 108 6.32 7.59 0.01
N LEU A 109 5.28 7.54 -0.82
CA LEU A 109 4.92 8.63 -1.74
C LEU A 109 3.62 9.36 -1.33
N PRO A 110 3.51 10.67 -1.61
CA PRO A 110 2.29 11.42 -1.33
C PRO A 110 1.07 10.81 -2.03
N GLY A 111 -0.01 10.55 -1.30
CA GLY A 111 -1.24 10.01 -1.88
C GLY A 111 -1.28 8.48 -1.99
N GLU A 112 -0.22 7.77 -1.60
CA GLU A 112 -0.33 6.37 -1.23
C GLU A 112 -1.11 6.23 0.08
N LYS A 113 -1.92 5.19 0.20
CA LYS A 113 -2.70 4.91 1.42
C LYS A 113 -2.99 3.44 1.61
N PHE A 114 -3.08 3.01 2.87
CA PHE A 114 -3.74 1.78 3.27
C PHE A 114 -5.25 2.00 3.29
N VAL A 115 -5.97 1.19 2.52
CA VAL A 115 -7.39 1.40 2.26
C VAL A 115 -8.13 0.09 2.11
N SER A 116 -9.42 0.12 2.43
CA SER A 116 -10.29 -1.02 2.24
C SER A 116 -10.64 -1.20 0.76
N ALA A 117 -10.40 -2.39 0.21
CA ALA A 117 -10.67 -2.74 -1.19
C ALA A 117 -12.17 -2.72 -1.55
N GLY A 118 -13.05 -2.81 -0.56
CA GLY A 118 -14.50 -2.90 -0.75
C GLY A 118 -15.20 -1.66 -1.30
N VAL A 119 -14.53 -0.51 -1.25
CA VAL A 119 -15.00 0.78 -1.80
C VAL A 119 -14.20 1.24 -3.01
N LEU A 120 -13.21 0.46 -3.46
CA LEU A 120 -12.35 0.84 -4.57
C LEU A 120 -12.97 0.45 -5.91
N GLN A 121 -12.94 1.40 -6.85
CA GLN A 121 -13.18 1.12 -8.25
C GLN A 121 -11.85 0.76 -8.93
N TYR A 122 -11.80 -0.41 -9.55
CA TYR A 122 -10.60 -0.94 -10.21
C TYR A 122 -10.70 -0.68 -11.71
N GLY A 123 -10.25 0.50 -12.15
CA GLY A 123 -10.47 0.96 -13.53
C GLY A 123 -11.96 1.02 -13.88
N SER A 124 -12.38 0.24 -14.88
CA SER A 124 -13.79 0.11 -15.29
C SER A 124 -14.54 -1.00 -14.54
N HIS A 125 -13.88 -1.73 -13.64
CA HIS A 125 -14.46 -2.85 -12.92
C HIS A 125 -15.06 -2.43 -11.57
N SER A 126 -16.15 -3.11 -11.20
CA SER A 126 -16.81 -2.96 -9.90
C SER A 126 -15.94 -3.50 -8.76
N THR A 127 -16.34 -3.20 -7.51
CA THR A 127 -15.67 -3.74 -6.33
C THR A 127 -15.70 -5.28 -6.35
N PRO A 128 -14.56 -5.96 -6.13
CA PRO A 128 -14.49 -7.42 -6.13
C PRO A 128 -15.46 -8.03 -5.11
N LEU A 129 -16.16 -9.10 -5.50
CA LEU A 129 -17.10 -9.83 -4.63
C LEU A 129 -16.47 -11.02 -3.90
N ASN A 130 -15.38 -11.55 -4.45
CA ASN A 130 -14.69 -12.73 -3.94
C ASN A 130 -13.23 -12.73 -4.38
N ARG A 131 -12.43 -13.66 -3.83
CA ARG A 131 -11.02 -13.84 -4.14
C ARG A 131 -10.77 -14.04 -5.64
N SER A 132 -11.55 -14.87 -6.33
CA SER A 132 -11.32 -15.17 -7.75
C SER A 132 -11.45 -13.93 -8.63
N MET A 133 -12.45 -13.09 -8.36
CA MET A 133 -12.63 -11.80 -9.05
C MET A 133 -11.49 -10.83 -8.72
N LEU A 134 -11.06 -10.76 -7.46
CA LEU A 134 -9.91 -9.94 -7.06
C LEU A 134 -8.64 -10.35 -7.83
N MET A 135 -8.37 -11.66 -7.92
CA MET A 135 -7.19 -12.18 -8.63
C MET A 135 -7.25 -11.96 -10.14
N SER A 136 -8.42 -11.72 -10.73
CA SER A 136 -8.49 -11.33 -12.16
C SER A 136 -7.95 -9.92 -12.42
N TYR A 137 -7.81 -9.09 -11.39
CA TYR A 137 -7.37 -7.70 -11.50
C TYR A 137 -5.85 -7.54 -11.28
N THR A 138 -5.16 -8.61 -10.89
CA THR A 138 -3.77 -8.51 -10.44
C THR A 138 -2.74 -8.54 -11.58
N SER A 139 -3.12 -9.01 -12.77
CA SER A 139 -2.21 -9.19 -13.92
C SER A 139 -1.90 -7.90 -14.68
N ASP A 140 -2.73 -6.87 -14.56
CA ASP A 140 -2.52 -5.58 -15.20
C ASP A 140 -2.86 -4.46 -14.23
N TYR A 141 -1.80 -3.89 -13.63
CA TYR A 141 -1.92 -2.76 -12.72
C TYR A 141 -2.50 -1.52 -13.40
N ASN A 142 -2.11 -1.23 -14.65
CA ASN A 142 -2.51 0.02 -15.30
C ASN A 142 -4.00 0.04 -15.61
N THR A 143 -4.56 -1.10 -16.00
CA THR A 143 -5.99 -1.27 -16.27
C THR A 143 -6.82 -1.30 -14.98
N HIS A 144 -6.26 -1.84 -13.89
CA HIS A 144 -7.00 -2.06 -12.65
C HIS A 144 -6.57 -1.19 -11.47
N LYS A 145 -5.79 -0.12 -11.69
CA LYS A 145 -5.38 0.77 -10.59
C LYS A 145 -6.60 1.42 -9.92
N PRO A 146 -6.67 1.43 -8.57
CA PRO A 146 -7.73 2.11 -7.85
C PRO A 146 -7.81 3.59 -8.22
N SER A 147 -9.02 4.04 -8.58
CA SER A 147 -9.26 5.46 -8.83
C SER A 147 -8.98 6.30 -7.57
N GLY A 148 -8.30 7.43 -7.73
CA GLY A 148 -7.99 8.34 -6.61
C GLY A 148 -6.66 8.07 -5.90
N TYR A 149 -5.91 7.04 -6.30
CA TYR A 149 -4.63 6.65 -5.70
C TYR A 149 -3.50 6.72 -6.74
N ALA A 150 -3.12 7.95 -7.10
CA ALA A 150 -2.20 8.21 -8.21
C ALA A 150 -0.83 7.52 -8.08
N ASN A 151 -0.33 7.40 -6.85
CA ASN A 151 0.96 6.79 -6.55
C ASN A 151 0.84 5.35 -6.02
N GLY A 152 -0.37 4.80 -5.94
CA GLY A 152 -0.63 3.44 -5.48
C GLY A 152 -1.44 3.38 -4.18
N ALA A 153 -1.86 2.17 -3.81
CA ALA A 153 -2.61 1.91 -2.60
C ALA A 153 -2.23 0.53 -2.04
N TYR A 154 -2.28 0.39 -0.72
CA TYR A 154 -2.26 -0.91 -0.04
C TYR A 154 -3.71 -1.34 0.16
N ALA A 155 -4.26 -2.04 -0.82
CA ALA A 155 -5.66 -2.43 -0.85
C ALA A 155 -5.88 -3.69 -0.03
N TYR A 156 -6.65 -3.57 1.05
CA TYR A 156 -6.97 -4.64 1.98
C TYR A 156 -8.33 -5.27 1.68
N PHE A 157 -8.37 -6.59 1.52
CA PHE A 157 -9.58 -7.35 1.22
C PHE A 157 -9.72 -8.53 2.17
N ALA A 158 -10.78 -8.55 2.97
CA ALA A 158 -11.08 -9.63 3.91
C ALA A 158 -11.97 -10.68 3.26
N ILE A 159 -11.67 -11.96 3.50
CA ILE A 159 -12.41 -13.09 2.95
C ILE A 159 -12.83 -14.08 4.03
N ASN A 160 -14.00 -14.69 3.82
CA ASN A 160 -14.46 -15.83 4.59
C ASN A 160 -13.85 -17.14 4.05
N ARG A 161 -14.20 -18.27 4.68
CA ARG A 161 -13.72 -19.61 4.31
C ARG A 161 -14.01 -20.00 2.86
N SER A 162 -15.09 -19.49 2.28
CA SER A 162 -15.49 -19.76 0.90
C SER A 162 -14.80 -18.84 -0.11
N GLY A 163 -13.95 -17.92 0.35
CA GLY A 163 -13.29 -16.92 -0.49
C GLY A 163 -14.20 -15.74 -0.87
N ASN A 164 -15.39 -15.64 -0.27
CA ASN A 164 -16.28 -14.50 -0.46
C ASN A 164 -15.85 -13.36 0.45
N ARG A 165 -16.08 -12.13 -0.03
CA ARG A 165 -15.72 -10.93 0.71
C ARG A 165 -16.54 -10.79 2.00
N CYS A 166 -15.93 -10.26 3.05
CA CYS A 166 -16.62 -9.96 4.32
C CYS A 166 -17.10 -8.51 4.40
N ILE A 167 -18.41 -8.28 4.46
CA ILE A 167 -19.00 -6.94 4.49
C ILE A 167 -19.62 -6.53 5.83
N THR A 168 -19.90 -7.49 6.70
CA THR A 168 -20.56 -7.23 7.99
C THR A 168 -19.60 -7.39 9.16
N LEU A 169 -19.88 -6.69 10.26
CA LEU A 169 -19.12 -6.79 11.52
C LEU A 169 -19.20 -8.19 12.14
N THR A 170 -20.20 -8.98 11.74
CA THR A 170 -20.45 -10.34 12.21
C THR A 170 -19.87 -11.42 11.30
N ASP A 171 -19.32 -11.06 10.14
CA ASP A 171 -18.75 -12.05 9.21
C ASP A 171 -17.51 -12.71 9.81
N GLU A 172 -17.43 -14.04 9.73
CA GLU A 172 -16.23 -14.79 10.12
C GLU A 172 -15.17 -14.74 9.02
N CYS A 173 -14.42 -13.64 8.97
CA CYS A 173 -13.29 -13.47 8.06
C CYS A 173 -12.08 -14.28 8.54
N GLN A 174 -11.81 -15.39 7.85
CA GLN A 174 -10.72 -16.31 8.18
C GLN A 174 -9.46 -16.05 7.35
N GLY A 175 -9.53 -15.13 6.40
CA GLY A 175 -8.39 -14.70 5.61
C GLY A 175 -8.43 -13.24 5.19
N TYR A 176 -7.30 -12.77 4.69
CA TYR A 176 -7.16 -11.48 4.05
C TYR A 176 -6.20 -11.54 2.88
N ILE A 177 -6.34 -10.58 1.99
CA ILE A 177 -5.47 -10.33 0.84
C ILE A 177 -5.10 -8.85 0.88
N ILE A 178 -3.81 -8.56 0.79
CA ILE A 178 -3.29 -7.21 0.60
C ILE A 178 -2.69 -7.15 -0.80
N MET A 179 -3.15 -6.18 -1.58
CA MET A 179 -2.61 -5.87 -2.90
C MET A 179 -1.87 -4.54 -2.85
N TYR A 180 -0.69 -4.50 -3.42
CA TYR A 180 0.12 -3.29 -3.54
C TYR A 180 0.93 -3.29 -4.83
N HIS A 181 1.52 -2.15 -5.17
CA HIS A 181 2.28 -1.95 -6.39
C HIS A 181 3.72 -1.56 -6.07
N LEU A 182 4.66 -2.05 -6.87
CA LEU A 182 6.07 -1.68 -6.80
C LEU A 182 6.44 -0.88 -8.03
N GLU A 183 7.20 0.19 -7.84
CA GLU A 183 7.64 1.04 -8.94
C GLU A 183 8.62 0.31 -9.86
N GLY A 184 9.47 -0.56 -9.30
CA GLY A 184 10.38 -1.41 -10.08
C GLY A 184 9.68 -2.51 -10.88
N GLN A 185 8.41 -2.83 -10.59
CA GLN A 185 7.62 -3.86 -11.28
C GLN A 185 6.26 -3.29 -11.70
N PRO A 186 6.22 -2.41 -12.71
CA PRO A 186 5.09 -1.51 -12.91
C PRO A 186 3.83 -2.17 -13.48
N LEU A 187 3.93 -3.38 -14.04
CA LEU A 187 2.86 -4.02 -14.79
C LEU A 187 1.93 -4.87 -13.91
N GLU A 188 2.43 -5.39 -12.80
CA GLU A 188 1.75 -6.41 -12.01
C GLU A 188 1.52 -5.93 -10.58
N TRP A 189 0.45 -6.44 -9.97
CA TRP A 189 0.23 -6.29 -8.54
C TRP A 189 1.10 -7.28 -7.76
N LYS A 190 1.60 -6.82 -6.62
CA LYS A 190 2.08 -7.70 -5.56
C LYS A 190 0.93 -8.05 -4.63
N ILE A 191 0.91 -9.33 -4.25
CA ILE A 191 -0.14 -9.92 -3.46
C ILE A 191 0.49 -10.56 -2.24
N VAL A 192 -0.09 -10.29 -1.10
CA VAL A 192 0.22 -10.96 0.14
C VAL A 192 -1.10 -11.44 0.72
N GLU A 193 -1.24 -12.75 0.89
CA GLU A 193 -2.48 -13.33 1.39
C GLU A 193 -2.21 -14.25 2.57
N LYS A 194 -3.22 -14.36 3.43
CA LYS A 194 -3.26 -15.34 4.49
C LYS A 194 -4.68 -15.87 4.61
N SER A 195 -4.80 -17.19 4.71
CA SER A 195 -6.06 -17.88 4.99
C SER A 195 -5.81 -18.87 6.12
N ARG A 196 -6.79 -19.03 7.00
CA ARG A 196 -6.85 -20.14 7.96
C ARG A 196 -7.87 -21.18 7.52
#